data_AF-A0A7X8VE06-F1
#
_entry.id   AF-A0A7X8VE06-F1
#
_cell.length_a   1.000
_cell.length_b   1.000
_cell.length_c   1.000
_cell.angle_alpha   90.00
_cell.angle_beta   90.00
_cell.angle_gamma   90.00
#
_symmetry.space_group_name_H-M   'P 1'
#
loop_
_entity.id
_entity.type
_entity.pdbx_description
1 polymer ?
#
loop_
_entity_poly.entity_id
_entity_poly.type
_entity_poly.pdbx_seq_one_letter_code
_entity_poly.pdbx_strand_id
1 'polypeptide(L)'
;GGYVVGKRELVKQCAYRLTAPGLDKSCGPSMFSNRLTAQGLFYSPKVVGEALKGAVYTSRMMEKFGFEVKPKFDEKRSDIVTAAILRDKDALICFCKGIQEAGPVDSHVQPEPSAMPGYDCQVIMAGGSFIQGSSIELSADGPLREPYTVYIQGGLNFAHVKLGIMSGLQALIESGKLA
;
A
#
# COMPACT_ATOMS: atom_id res chain seq x y z
N GLY A 1 -13.38 2.16 6.52
CA GLY A 1 -13.76 2.01 7.95
C GLY A 1 -12.51 2.04 8.81
N GLY A 2 -12.63 1.93 10.13
CA GLY A 2 -11.49 1.99 11.06
C GLY A 2 -11.81 1.33 12.40
N TYR A 3 -10.80 1.12 13.25
CA TYR A 3 -10.95 0.48 14.56
C TYR A 3 -10.23 1.26 15.67
N VAL A 4 -10.73 1.14 16.90
CA VAL A 4 -10.10 1.65 18.12
C VAL A 4 -10.18 0.56 19.18
N VAL A 5 -9.04 0.22 19.79
CA VAL A 5 -8.93 -0.75 20.88
C VAL A 5 -8.10 -0.16 22.01
N GLY A 6 -8.46 -0.44 23.26
CA GLY A 6 -7.76 0.09 24.42
C GLY A 6 -8.60 0.03 25.69
N LYS A 7 -8.20 0.82 26.69
CA LYS A 7 -8.93 0.90 27.97
C LYS A 7 -10.33 1.46 27.78
N ARG A 8 -11.28 0.95 28.57
CA ARG A 8 -12.72 1.25 28.43
C ARG A 8 -13.00 2.76 28.45
N GLU A 9 -12.40 3.47 29.40
CA GLU A 9 -12.56 4.91 29.59
C GLU A 9 -12.04 5.73 28.40
N LEU A 10 -10.94 5.29 27.76
CA LEU A 10 -10.37 5.95 26.59
C LEU A 10 -11.20 5.68 25.33
N VAL A 11 -11.60 4.43 25.12
CA VAL A 11 -12.46 4.05 23.99
C VAL A 11 -13.80 4.79 24.04
N LYS A 12 -14.33 5.03 25.25
CA LYS A 12 -15.54 5.83 25.46
C LYS A 12 -15.36 7.30 25.02
N GLN A 13 -14.22 7.91 25.34
CA GLN A 13 -13.91 9.27 24.86
C GLN A 13 -13.81 9.32 23.33
N CYS A 14 -13.21 8.31 22.69
CA CYS A 14 -13.19 8.20 21.24
C CYS A 14 -14.61 8.08 20.65
N ALA A 15 -15.48 7.29 21.27
CA ALA A 15 -16.87 7.13 20.83
C ALA A 15 -17.62 8.47 20.88
N TYR A 16 -17.48 9.24 21.97
CA TYR A 16 -18.08 10.58 22.06
C TYR A 16 -17.58 11.56 21.01
N ARG A 17 -16.31 11.46 20.63
CA ARG A 17 -15.75 12.30 19.56
C ARG A 17 -16.28 11.89 18.18
N LEU A 18 -16.49 10.60 17.95
CA LEU A 18 -17.01 10.08 16.69
C LEU A 18 -18.51 10.36 16.52
N THR A 19 -19.30 10.27 17.60
CA THR A 19 -20.75 10.50 17.61
C THR A 19 -21.09 11.83 18.29
N ALA A 20 -21.56 11.78 19.54
CA ALA A 20 -21.76 12.93 20.41
C ALA A 20 -21.75 12.49 21.89
N PRO A 21 -21.42 13.39 22.84
CA PRO A 21 -21.61 13.13 24.26
C PRO A 21 -23.04 12.67 24.58
N GLY A 22 -23.17 11.62 25.41
CA GLY A 22 -24.46 11.04 25.78
C GLY A 22 -24.99 9.95 24.84
N LEU A 23 -24.61 9.95 23.55
CA LEU A 23 -24.96 8.88 22.59
C LEU A 23 -24.00 7.68 22.66
N ASP A 24 -22.73 7.90 22.99
CA ASP A 24 -21.71 6.84 23.09
C ASP A 24 -21.71 5.91 21.84
N LYS A 25 -21.67 4.59 22.05
CA LYS A 25 -21.81 3.54 21.02
C LYS A 25 -23.24 3.06 20.79
N SER A 26 -24.26 3.71 21.36
CA SER A 26 -25.64 3.21 21.27
C SER A 26 -26.35 3.58 19.96
N CYS A 27 -25.69 4.35 19.08
CA CYS A 27 -26.21 4.77 17.79
C CYS A 27 -25.17 4.50 16.68
N GLY A 28 -25.64 4.13 15.49
CA GLY A 28 -24.80 3.79 14.34
C GLY A 28 -25.24 2.49 13.68
N PRO A 29 -26.20 2.52 12.73
CA PRO A 29 -26.63 1.31 12.03
C PRO A 29 -25.47 0.72 11.23
N SER A 30 -25.18 -0.57 11.44
CA SER A 30 -24.09 -1.28 10.74
C SER A 30 -24.33 -1.48 9.24
N MET A 31 -25.58 -1.28 8.79
CA MET A 31 -26.03 -1.56 7.42
C MET A 31 -25.58 -2.98 7.01
N PHE A 32 -24.84 -3.11 5.91
CA PHE A 32 -24.40 -4.39 5.34
C PHE A 32 -22.96 -4.78 5.70
N SER A 33 -22.30 -4.06 6.62
CA SER A 33 -20.86 -4.21 6.86
C SER A 33 -20.46 -5.36 7.78
N ASN A 34 -21.34 -5.80 8.69
CA ASN A 34 -21.00 -6.77 9.75
C ASN A 34 -20.36 -8.06 9.22
N ARG A 35 -20.95 -8.65 8.16
CA ARG A 35 -20.44 -9.89 7.56
C ARG A 35 -19.03 -9.70 6.99
N LEU A 36 -18.81 -8.61 6.26
CA LEU A 36 -17.52 -8.30 5.64
C LEU A 36 -16.45 -7.97 6.68
N THR A 37 -16.81 -7.23 7.73
CA THR A 37 -15.88 -6.92 8.83
C THR A 37 -15.44 -8.18 9.57
N ALA A 38 -16.38 -9.06 9.93
CA ALA A 38 -16.06 -10.31 10.61
C ALA A 38 -15.22 -11.26 9.73
N GLN A 39 -15.60 -11.41 8.46
CA GLN A 39 -14.86 -12.22 7.50
C GLN A 39 -13.45 -11.66 7.24
N GLY A 40 -13.33 -10.35 7.06
CA GLY A 40 -12.05 -9.67 6.87
C GLY A 40 -11.14 -9.81 8.08
N LEU A 41 -11.67 -9.65 9.30
CA LEU A 41 -10.90 -9.83 10.53
C LEU A 41 -10.35 -11.27 10.64
N PHE A 42 -11.18 -12.26 10.34
CA PHE A 42 -10.77 -13.67 10.34
C PHE A 42 -9.65 -13.97 9.34
N TYR A 43 -9.72 -13.41 8.12
CA TYR A 43 -8.68 -13.59 7.10
C TYR A 43 -7.46 -12.68 7.28
N SER A 44 -7.53 -11.65 8.13
CA SER A 44 -6.50 -10.62 8.23
C SER A 44 -5.09 -11.17 8.54
N PRO A 45 -4.88 -12.18 9.42
CA PRO A 45 -3.53 -12.69 9.67
C PRO A 45 -2.91 -13.37 8.44
N LYS A 46 -3.74 -14.06 7.64
CA LYS A 46 -3.31 -14.69 6.39
C LYS A 46 -2.92 -13.64 5.37
N VAL A 47 -3.79 -12.65 5.13
CA VAL A 47 -3.56 -11.60 4.12
C VAL A 47 -2.34 -10.75 4.49
N VAL A 48 -2.17 -10.39 5.76
CA VAL A 48 -0.96 -9.70 6.24
C VAL A 48 0.28 -10.58 6.04
N GLY A 49 0.19 -11.89 6.27
CA GLY A 49 1.27 -12.83 5.97
C GLY A 49 1.65 -12.89 4.47
N GLU A 50 0.67 -12.81 3.56
CA GLU A 50 0.92 -12.71 2.12
C GLU A 50 1.63 -11.40 1.75
N ALA A 51 1.14 -10.27 2.26
CA ALA A 51 1.76 -8.96 2.05
C ALA A 51 3.18 -8.89 2.61
N LEU A 52 3.45 -9.46 3.79
CA LEU A 52 4.79 -9.51 4.39
C LEU A 52 5.77 -10.36 3.58
N LYS A 53 5.33 -11.53 3.08
CA LYS A 53 6.15 -12.32 2.13
C LYS A 53 6.46 -11.51 0.87
N GLY A 54 5.45 -10.79 0.37
CA GLY A 54 5.58 -9.85 -0.73
C GLY A 54 6.64 -8.78 -0.45
N ALA A 55 6.58 -8.11 0.69
CA ALA A 55 7.52 -7.09 1.11
C ALA A 55 8.97 -7.60 1.19
N VAL A 56 9.19 -8.80 1.73
CA VAL A 56 10.52 -9.45 1.76
C VAL A 56 11.02 -9.77 0.34
N TYR A 57 10.15 -10.27 -0.53
CA TYR A 57 10.50 -10.51 -1.93
C TYR A 57 10.84 -9.22 -2.66
N THR A 58 10.02 -8.18 -2.52
CA THR A 58 10.26 -6.85 -3.10
C THR A 58 11.60 -6.31 -2.66
N SER A 59 11.86 -6.30 -1.35
CA SER A 59 13.13 -5.85 -0.78
C SER A 59 14.32 -6.58 -1.40
N ARG A 60 14.27 -7.93 -1.47
CA ARG A 60 15.36 -8.71 -2.03
C ARG A 60 15.54 -8.52 -3.54
N MET A 61 14.44 -8.39 -4.28
CA MET A 61 14.49 -8.20 -5.73
C MET A 61 15.06 -6.83 -6.08
N MET A 62 14.57 -5.77 -5.44
CA MET A 62 15.06 -4.41 -5.66
C MET A 62 16.56 -4.28 -5.31
N GLU A 63 17.02 -4.90 -4.21
CA GLU A 63 18.47 -4.98 -3.90
C GLU A 63 19.27 -5.64 -5.02
N LYS A 64 18.77 -6.75 -5.57
CA LYS A 64 19.47 -7.47 -6.65
C LYS A 64 19.61 -6.65 -7.93
N PHE A 65 18.68 -5.72 -8.17
CA PHE A 65 18.73 -4.77 -9.27
C PHE A 65 19.49 -3.47 -8.92
N GLY A 66 20.18 -3.44 -7.77
CA GLY A 66 21.07 -2.33 -7.40
C GLY A 66 20.39 -1.17 -6.68
N PHE A 67 19.11 -1.27 -6.35
CA PHE A 67 18.40 -0.25 -5.59
C PHE A 67 18.68 -0.37 -4.10
N GLU A 68 18.79 0.79 -3.44
CA GLU A 68 18.79 0.84 -1.98
C GLU A 68 17.37 0.64 -1.47
N VAL A 69 17.20 -0.24 -0.47
CA VAL A 69 15.89 -0.58 0.09
C VAL A 69 15.84 -0.40 1.59
N LYS A 70 14.64 -0.16 2.10
CA LYS A 70 14.38 -0.12 3.53
C LYS A 70 12.99 -0.69 3.86
N PRO A 71 12.86 -1.66 4.78
CA PRO A 71 13.95 -2.44 5.38
C PRO A 71 14.50 -3.49 4.39
N LYS A 72 15.67 -4.04 4.69
CA LYS A 72 16.26 -5.20 4.01
C LYS A 72 15.41 -6.45 4.18
N PHE A 73 15.73 -7.48 3.41
CA PHE A 73 14.94 -8.71 3.37
C PHE A 73 15.08 -9.55 4.65
N ASP A 74 16.21 -9.43 5.35
CA ASP A 74 16.57 -10.17 6.57
C ASP A 74 16.35 -9.36 7.86
N GLU A 75 15.92 -8.10 7.74
CA GLU A 75 15.57 -7.28 8.89
C GLU A 75 14.19 -7.62 9.46
N LYS A 76 14.05 -7.43 10.78
CA LYS A 76 12.77 -7.61 11.47
C LYS A 76 11.78 -6.53 11.02
N ARG A 77 10.56 -6.96 10.65
CA ARG A 77 9.49 -6.06 10.18
C ARG A 77 8.41 -5.87 11.24
N SER A 78 7.90 -4.64 11.31
CA SER A 78 6.76 -4.25 12.13
C SER A 78 5.52 -3.85 11.32
N ASP A 79 5.68 -3.67 10.00
CA ASP A 79 4.62 -3.32 9.06
C ASP A 79 4.85 -4.01 7.70
N ILE A 80 3.97 -3.72 6.73
CA ILE A 80 3.97 -4.29 5.38
C ILE A 80 4.72 -3.43 4.35
N VAL A 81 5.33 -2.31 4.75
CA VAL A 81 5.88 -1.32 3.83
C VAL A 81 7.30 -1.70 3.44
N THR A 82 7.64 -1.50 2.16
CA THR A 82 9.01 -1.55 1.66
C THR A 82 9.28 -0.31 0.82
N ALA A 83 10.26 0.49 1.24
CA ALA A 83 10.76 1.61 0.47
C ALA A 83 11.91 1.16 -0.44
N ALA A 84 11.94 1.64 -1.67
CA ALA A 84 13.07 1.51 -2.58
C ALA A 84 13.44 2.88 -3.17
N ILE A 85 14.73 3.20 -3.18
CA ILE A 85 15.24 4.51 -3.60
C ILE A 85 15.64 4.41 -5.08
N LEU A 86 14.83 5.01 -5.95
CA LEU A 86 15.03 4.93 -7.41
C LEU A 86 15.97 6.01 -7.93
N ARG A 87 16.16 7.11 -7.19
CA ARG A 87 17.07 8.24 -7.50
C ARG A 87 16.75 9.01 -8.79
N ASP A 88 15.76 8.58 -9.55
CA ASP A 88 15.31 9.23 -10.79
C ASP A 88 13.78 9.41 -10.78
N LYS A 89 13.34 10.59 -11.20
CA LYS A 89 11.92 10.97 -11.25
C LYS A 89 11.13 10.07 -12.21
N ASP A 90 11.67 9.82 -13.40
CA ASP A 90 10.96 9.04 -14.41
C ASP A 90 10.96 7.56 -14.05
N ALA A 91 12.02 7.07 -13.41
CA ALA A 91 12.05 5.72 -12.86
C ALA A 91 10.91 5.50 -11.86
N LEU A 92 10.67 6.45 -10.95
CA LEU A 92 9.50 6.40 -10.04
C LEU A 92 8.18 6.33 -10.81
N ILE A 93 8.03 7.15 -11.84
CA ILE A 93 6.79 7.18 -12.63
C ILE A 93 6.60 5.87 -13.41
N CYS A 94 7.64 5.39 -14.11
CA CYS A 94 7.61 4.16 -14.89
C CYS A 94 7.36 2.93 -14.00
N PHE A 95 8.00 2.85 -12.84
CA PHE A 95 7.78 1.75 -11.90
C PHE A 95 6.33 1.72 -11.41
N CYS A 96 5.77 2.86 -11.00
CA CYS A 96 4.35 2.94 -10.60
C CYS A 96 3.40 2.57 -11.74
N LYS A 97 3.67 2.99 -12.98
CA LYS A 97 2.89 2.57 -14.15
C LYS A 97 2.91 1.05 -14.34
N GLY A 98 4.09 0.42 -14.26
CA GLY A 98 4.20 -1.04 -14.33
C GLY A 98 3.48 -1.78 -13.20
N ILE A 99 3.43 -1.22 -11.99
CA ILE A 99 2.63 -1.77 -10.88
C ILE A 99 1.13 -1.66 -11.18
N GLN A 100 0.67 -0.52 -11.72
CA GLN A 100 -0.74 -0.32 -12.06
C GLN A 100 -1.21 -1.29 -13.15
N GLU A 101 -0.38 -1.55 -14.17
CA GLU A 101 -0.68 -2.50 -15.25
C GLU A 101 -0.89 -3.94 -14.75
N ALA A 102 -0.23 -4.31 -13.64
CA ALA A 102 -0.43 -5.60 -12.99
C ALA A 102 -1.63 -5.64 -12.03
N GLY A 103 -2.37 -4.52 -11.90
CA GLY A 103 -3.55 -4.43 -11.05
C GLY A 103 -4.73 -5.26 -11.57
N PRO A 104 -5.51 -5.92 -10.69
CA PRO A 104 -6.73 -6.61 -11.11
C PRO A 104 -7.84 -5.67 -11.60
N VAL A 105 -7.82 -4.41 -11.20
CA VAL A 105 -8.80 -3.37 -11.59
C VAL A 105 -8.05 -2.18 -12.17
N ASP A 106 -8.62 -1.54 -13.20
CA ASP A 106 -8.07 -0.34 -13.85
C ASP A 106 -6.62 -0.49 -14.35
N SER A 107 -6.21 -1.70 -14.76
CA SER A 107 -4.87 -1.95 -15.31
C SER A 107 -4.55 -1.20 -16.60
N HIS A 108 -5.57 -0.78 -17.34
CA HIS A 108 -5.44 0.02 -18.55
C HIS A 108 -5.28 1.53 -18.26
N VAL A 109 -5.54 1.96 -17.01
CA VAL A 109 -5.45 3.36 -16.60
C VAL A 109 -4.03 3.64 -16.15
N GLN A 110 -3.38 4.64 -16.75
CA GLN A 110 -2.00 4.98 -16.44
C GLN A 110 -1.95 6.03 -15.33
N PRO A 111 -1.23 5.79 -14.21
CA PRO A 111 -1.14 6.75 -13.13
C PRO A 111 -0.30 7.96 -13.56
N GLU A 112 -0.77 9.14 -13.16
CA GLU A 112 -0.09 10.41 -13.37
C GLU A 112 0.19 11.10 -12.03
N PRO A 113 1.32 11.83 -11.90
CA PRO A 113 1.58 12.64 -10.72
C PRO A 113 0.47 13.67 -10.49
N SER A 114 -0.07 13.71 -9.27
CA SER A 114 -1.17 14.61 -8.92
C SER A 114 -0.91 15.29 -7.57
N ALA A 115 -1.56 16.44 -7.36
CA ALA A 115 -1.51 17.12 -6.07
C ALA A 115 -2.34 16.32 -5.05
N MET A 116 -1.71 15.91 -3.94
CA MET A 116 -2.38 15.15 -2.88
C MET A 116 -2.56 16.03 -1.63
N PRO A 117 -3.77 16.15 -1.07
CA PRO A 117 -3.99 16.92 0.15
C PRO A 117 -3.05 16.47 1.29
N GLY A 118 -2.33 17.43 1.87
CA GLY A 118 -1.36 17.17 2.93
C GLY A 118 0.10 16.99 2.46
N TYR A 119 0.34 16.92 1.15
CA TYR A 119 1.68 16.90 0.57
C TYR A 119 2.03 18.25 -0.08
N ASP A 120 3.29 18.66 0.07
CA ASP A 120 3.87 19.88 -0.53
C ASP A 120 4.36 19.68 -1.97
N CYS A 121 4.34 18.43 -2.44
CA CYS A 121 4.77 18.01 -3.76
C CYS A 121 3.72 17.10 -4.42
N GLN A 122 3.86 16.90 -5.73
CA GLN A 122 3.05 15.91 -6.43
C GLN A 122 3.40 14.51 -5.94
N VAL A 123 2.40 13.64 -5.89
CA VAL A 123 2.53 12.23 -5.56
C VAL A 123 2.02 11.41 -6.74
N ILE A 124 2.73 10.33 -7.08
CA ILE A 124 2.21 9.31 -7.98
C ILE A 124 1.77 8.09 -7.17
N MET A 125 0.67 7.47 -7.58
CA MET A 125 0.09 6.31 -6.90
C MET A 125 -0.42 5.31 -7.92
N ALA A 126 0.00 4.06 -7.75
CA ALA A 126 -0.55 2.89 -8.39
C ALA A 126 -1.39 2.12 -7.36
N GLY A 127 -2.64 1.82 -7.70
CA GLY A 127 -3.63 1.26 -6.79
C GLY A 127 -4.80 0.64 -7.55
N GLY A 128 -4.51 -0.25 -8.49
CA GLY A 128 -5.49 -1.04 -9.24
C GLY A 128 -6.22 -2.08 -8.39
N SER A 129 -6.84 -1.64 -7.31
CA SER A 129 -7.43 -2.44 -6.22
C SER A 129 -8.95 -2.56 -6.34
N PHE A 130 -9.52 -3.64 -5.82
CA PHE A 130 -10.97 -3.83 -5.73
C PHE A 130 -11.64 -2.81 -4.81
N ILE A 131 -10.96 -2.42 -3.72
CA ILE A 131 -11.43 -1.38 -2.80
C ILE A 131 -10.60 -0.12 -3.01
N GLN A 132 -11.24 0.98 -3.39
CA GLN A 132 -10.56 2.26 -3.63
C GLN A 132 -9.71 2.68 -2.43
N GLY A 133 -8.42 2.95 -2.68
CA GLY A 133 -7.46 3.39 -1.66
C GLY A 133 -7.03 2.30 -0.68
N SER A 134 -7.26 1.03 -1.01
CA SER A 134 -6.83 -0.11 -0.19
C SER A 134 -5.33 -0.35 -0.34
N SER A 135 -4.57 -0.10 0.73
CA SER A 135 -3.12 -0.36 0.80
C SER A 135 -2.76 -1.76 1.31
N ILE A 136 -3.76 -2.60 1.62
CA ILE A 136 -3.55 -4.03 1.87
C ILE A 136 -3.61 -4.85 0.57
N GLU A 137 -4.19 -4.29 -0.48
CA GLU A 137 -4.02 -4.74 -1.86
C GLU A 137 -2.69 -4.18 -2.39
N LEU A 138 -2.12 -4.79 -3.44
CA LEU A 138 -0.82 -4.37 -3.95
C LEU A 138 -0.91 -2.92 -4.45
N SER A 139 -0.08 -2.05 -3.89
CA SER A 139 0.01 -0.65 -4.28
C SER A 139 1.46 -0.17 -4.27
N ALA A 140 1.74 0.88 -5.05
CA ALA A 140 3.02 1.56 -5.03
C ALA A 140 2.82 3.06 -5.21
N ASP A 141 3.37 3.85 -4.30
CA ASP A 141 3.23 5.30 -4.32
C ASP A 141 4.51 6.01 -3.87
N GLY A 142 4.68 7.27 -4.26
CA GLY A 142 5.86 8.03 -3.89
C GLY A 142 5.74 9.52 -4.22
N PRO A 143 6.30 10.39 -3.37
CA PRO A 143 6.38 11.82 -3.67
C PRO A 143 7.41 12.07 -4.78
N LEU A 144 7.09 12.99 -5.70
CA LEU A 144 7.99 13.47 -6.74
C LEU A 144 9.01 14.46 -6.16
N ARG A 145 9.86 13.96 -5.26
CA ARG A 145 10.97 14.70 -4.67
C ARG A 145 12.15 13.76 -4.44
N GLU A 146 13.35 14.31 -4.43
CA GLU A 146 14.55 13.52 -4.13
C GLU A 146 14.43 12.83 -2.75
N PRO A 147 14.89 11.57 -2.61
CA PRO A 147 15.62 10.78 -3.60
C PRO A 147 14.73 9.87 -4.47
N TYR A 148 13.50 10.29 -4.78
CA TYR A 148 12.50 9.56 -5.60
C TYR A 148 12.26 8.15 -5.06
N THR A 149 11.89 8.09 -3.78
CA THR A 149 11.59 6.84 -3.09
C THR A 149 10.18 6.37 -3.46
N VAL A 150 10.08 5.11 -3.88
CA VAL A 150 8.79 4.42 -4.01
C VAL A 150 8.52 3.61 -2.74
N TYR A 151 7.31 3.72 -2.22
CA TYR A 151 6.78 2.90 -1.12
C TYR A 151 5.87 1.84 -1.71
N ILE A 152 6.23 0.59 -1.51
CA ILE A 152 5.55 -0.57 -2.06
C ILE A 152 4.98 -1.37 -0.90
N GLN A 153 3.69 -1.68 -0.95
CA GLN A 153 2.99 -2.34 0.14
C GLN A 153 1.79 -3.17 -0.35
N GLY A 154 1.30 -4.01 0.55
CA GLY A 154 0.10 -4.81 0.31
C GLY A 154 0.31 -5.98 -0.64
N GLY A 155 -0.78 -6.70 -0.87
CA GLY A 155 -0.84 -7.92 -1.67
C GLY A 155 -1.75 -8.96 -1.03
N LEU A 156 -2.91 -9.21 -1.65
CA LEU A 156 -3.87 -10.20 -1.16
C LEU A 156 -3.34 -11.64 -1.23
N ASN A 157 -2.41 -11.88 -2.16
CA ASN A 157 -1.69 -13.13 -2.31
C ASN A 157 -0.28 -12.86 -2.83
N PHE A 158 0.68 -13.68 -2.40
CA PHE A 158 2.09 -13.52 -2.75
C PHE A 158 2.38 -13.62 -4.25
N ALA A 159 1.62 -14.44 -4.99
CA ALA A 159 1.81 -14.60 -6.44
C ALA A 159 1.54 -13.30 -7.20
N HIS A 160 0.49 -12.57 -6.83
CA HIS A 160 0.18 -11.26 -7.40
C HIS A 160 1.26 -10.23 -7.09
N VAL A 161 1.79 -10.22 -5.86
CA VAL A 161 2.93 -9.34 -5.53
C VAL A 161 4.12 -9.64 -6.43
N LYS A 162 4.49 -10.92 -6.61
CA LYS A 162 5.59 -11.28 -7.51
C LYS A 162 5.39 -10.76 -8.93
N LEU A 163 4.19 -10.95 -9.50
CA LEU A 163 3.86 -10.47 -10.83
C LEU A 163 3.93 -8.94 -10.92
N GLY A 164 3.39 -8.23 -9.93
CA GLY A 164 3.44 -6.78 -9.90
C GLY A 164 4.85 -6.22 -9.81
N ILE A 165 5.70 -6.76 -8.93
CA ILE A 165 7.11 -6.34 -8.85
C ILE A 165 7.86 -6.65 -10.14
N MET A 166 7.61 -7.81 -10.76
CA MET A 166 8.20 -8.14 -12.07
C MET A 166 7.75 -7.14 -13.14
N SER A 167 6.47 -6.76 -13.15
CA SER A 167 5.91 -5.76 -14.07
C SER A 167 6.54 -4.37 -13.87
N GLY A 168 6.66 -3.91 -12.62
CA GLY A 168 7.32 -2.66 -12.29
C GLY A 168 8.79 -2.62 -12.71
N LEU A 169 9.54 -3.71 -12.47
CA LEU A 169 10.93 -3.84 -12.92
C LEU A 169 11.04 -3.91 -14.45
N GLN A 170 10.13 -4.62 -15.11
CA GLN A 170 10.07 -4.70 -16.58
C GLN A 170 9.85 -3.32 -17.19
N ALA A 171 8.94 -2.51 -16.63
CA ALA A 171 8.71 -1.14 -17.07
C ALA A 171 9.96 -0.24 -16.91
N LEU A 172 10.80 -0.48 -15.89
CA LEU A 172 12.08 0.22 -15.75
C LEU A 172 13.08 -0.19 -16.84
N ILE A 173 13.13 -1.47 -17.20
CA ILE A 173 14.01 -1.99 -18.25
C ILE A 173 13.59 -1.42 -19.61
N GLU A 174 12.30 -1.50 -19.93
CA GLU A 174 11.75 -1.02 -21.21
C GLU A 174 11.89 0.49 -21.40
N SER A 175 11.86 1.26 -20.31
CA SER A 175 12.10 2.70 -20.33
C SER A 175 13.60 3.07 -20.33
N GLY A 176 14.51 2.09 -20.29
CA GLY A 176 15.96 2.32 -20.23
C GLY A 176 16.44 2.93 -18.91
N LYS A 177 15.63 2.86 -17.85
CA LYS A 177 15.94 3.37 -16.50
C LYS A 177 16.57 2.30 -15.60
N LEU A 178 16.63 1.05 -16.06
CA LEU A 178 17.31 -0.07 -15.42
C LEU A 178 18.05 -0.87 -16.50
N ALA A 179 19.34 -1.13 -16.27
CA ALA A 179 20.23 -1.85 -17.19
C ALA A 179 20.17 -3.37 -16.96
#